data_AF-A0A7Y5DIF6-F1
#
_entry.id   AF-A0A7Y5DIF6-F1
#
_cell.length_a   1.000
_cell.length_b   1.000
_cell.length_c   1.000
_cell.angle_alpha   90.00
_cell.angle_beta   90.00
_cell.angle_gamma   90.00
#
_symmetry.space_group_name_H-M   'P 1'
#
loop_
_entity.id
_entity.type
_entity.pdbx_description
1 polymer ?
#
loop_
_entity_poly.entity_id
_entity_poly.type
_entity_poly.pdbx_seq_one_letter_code
_entity_poly.pdbx_strand_id
1 'polypeptide(L)'
;MCHSTLLVRSILLCLTLLSPALVNAAALNEIDAVPHMNKQGKDSYREFLAAEKHRAFAIAPGGTWGWKGAESSTESAAEEALLACQIETEQKCVLYATNDAVVFDSKAWASSWQPYANHTTAKLAPIGIARGDRFYDLRFKDTSGKSIRLSELRGKVVLLHFWGSWCPPCQRELPELLKLQQSLSKSSDIKMVLLQVREDFATSRKAIARQRLNLQLHDSGTKDSKDDTLTLTDGTKLKDRNIAAVFPTTYVIDKHGIVLFSHNGPVHDWLGYLPLLKDATARSGK
;
A
#
# COMPACT_ATOMS: atom_id res chain seq x y z
N MET A 1 -64.72 -36.56 35.02
CA MET A 1 -63.33 -36.81 35.48
C MET A 1 -62.57 -37.53 34.37
N CYS A 2 -61.26 -37.27 34.22
CA CYS A 2 -60.33 -37.58 33.10
C CYS A 2 -60.49 -36.67 31.86
N HIS A 3 -59.65 -35.63 31.69
CA HIS A 3 -58.26 -35.60 31.15
C HIS A 3 -58.17 -35.60 29.61
N SER A 4 -57.68 -34.51 29.02
CA SER A 4 -56.90 -34.49 27.77
C SER A 4 -56.15 -33.17 27.58
N THR A 5 -54.96 -33.15 28.18
CA THR A 5 -53.65 -32.66 27.71
C THR A 5 -53.59 -31.65 26.55
N LEU A 6 -52.99 -30.48 26.85
CA LEU A 6 -52.42 -29.54 25.89
C LEU A 6 -51.30 -30.19 25.06
N LEU A 7 -51.38 -30.10 23.73
CA LEU A 7 -50.23 -30.27 22.83
C LEU A 7 -49.64 -28.89 22.50
N VAL A 8 -48.58 -28.51 23.22
CA VAL A 8 -47.67 -27.46 22.76
C VAL A 8 -46.67 -28.10 21.82
N ARG A 9 -46.79 -27.84 20.51
CA ARG A 9 -45.77 -28.20 19.53
C ARG A 9 -44.53 -27.35 19.75
N SER A 10 -43.53 -27.93 20.41
CA SER A 10 -42.16 -27.41 20.42
C SER A 10 -41.59 -27.46 18.99
N ILE A 11 -41.54 -26.30 18.33
CA ILE A 11 -40.68 -26.11 17.16
C ILE A 11 -39.26 -26.00 17.70
N LEU A 12 -38.53 -27.12 17.74
CA LEU A 12 -37.08 -27.10 17.88
C LEU A 12 -36.52 -26.42 16.63
N LEU A 13 -36.10 -25.16 16.74
CA LEU A 13 -35.14 -24.59 15.80
C LEU A 13 -33.85 -25.40 15.93
N CYS A 14 -33.60 -26.30 14.97
CA CYS A 14 -32.33 -26.98 14.83
C CYS A 14 -31.30 -25.96 14.33
N LEU A 15 -30.68 -25.21 15.25
CA LEU A 15 -29.43 -24.51 14.96
C LEU A 15 -28.35 -25.59 14.75
N THR A 16 -28.12 -25.97 13.51
CA THR A 16 -27.02 -26.86 13.14
C THR A 16 -25.70 -26.17 13.50
N LEU A 17 -25.02 -26.66 14.54
CA LEU A 17 -23.65 -26.30 14.85
C LEU A 17 -22.76 -26.79 13.70
N LEU A 18 -22.37 -25.88 12.81
CA LEU A 18 -21.37 -26.16 11.78
C LEU A 18 -20.05 -26.55 12.46
N SER A 19 -19.40 -27.60 11.94
CA SER A 19 -18.09 -28.02 12.46
C SER A 19 -17.04 -26.92 12.24
N PRO A 20 -16.01 -26.81 13.09
CA PRO A 20 -14.96 -25.80 12.92
C PRO A 20 -14.28 -25.87 11.55
N ALA A 21 -14.13 -27.07 10.98
CA ALA A 21 -13.57 -27.27 9.64
C ALA A 21 -14.46 -26.68 8.53
N LEU A 22 -15.79 -26.82 8.64
CA LEU A 22 -16.72 -26.23 7.68
C LEU A 22 -16.76 -24.70 7.78
N VAL A 23 -16.66 -24.14 8.99
CA VAL A 23 -16.54 -22.69 9.19
C VAL A 23 -15.25 -22.16 8.59
N ASN A 24 -14.14 -22.87 8.79
CA ASN A 24 -12.84 -22.46 8.27
C ASN A 24 -12.76 -22.56 6.73
N ALA A 25 -13.32 -23.63 6.15
CA ALA A 25 -13.43 -23.77 4.71
C ALA A 25 -14.36 -22.70 4.08
N ALA A 26 -15.47 -22.34 4.74
CA ALA A 26 -16.31 -21.24 4.28
C ALA A 26 -15.52 -19.92 4.30
N ALA A 27 -14.86 -19.59 5.43
CA ALA A 27 -14.05 -18.38 5.56
C ALA A 27 -12.88 -18.33 4.55
N LEU A 28 -12.27 -19.47 4.24
CA LEU A 28 -11.18 -19.57 3.26
C LEU A 28 -11.66 -19.25 1.84
N ASN A 29 -12.88 -19.61 1.48
CA ASN A 29 -13.43 -19.35 0.14
C ASN A 29 -13.96 -17.92 -0.04
N GLU A 30 -14.04 -17.11 1.04
CA GLU A 30 -14.42 -15.70 0.98
C GLU A 30 -13.26 -14.83 0.49
N ILE A 31 -13.04 -14.83 -0.83
CA ILE A 31 -11.93 -14.10 -1.48
C ILE A 31 -11.96 -12.59 -1.17
N ASP A 32 -13.16 -12.02 -1.04
CA ASP A 32 -13.33 -10.60 -0.73
C ASP A 32 -13.01 -10.26 0.74
N ALA A 33 -12.87 -11.27 1.61
CA ALA A 33 -12.41 -11.09 2.99
C ALA A 33 -10.90 -10.90 3.11
N VAL A 34 -10.12 -11.27 2.08
CA VAL A 34 -8.67 -11.06 2.07
C VAL A 34 -8.37 -9.55 2.01
N PRO A 35 -7.70 -8.97 3.02
CA PRO A 35 -7.52 -7.53 3.10
C PRO A 35 -6.76 -6.94 1.91
N HIS A 36 -7.31 -5.86 1.36
CA HIS A 36 -6.64 -4.95 0.42
C HIS A 36 -6.11 -5.62 -0.86
N MET A 37 -6.76 -6.70 -1.27
CA MET A 37 -6.34 -7.44 -2.45
C MET A 37 -6.98 -6.86 -3.72
N ASN A 38 -6.14 -6.57 -4.71
CA ASN A 38 -6.60 -6.14 -6.04
C ASN A 38 -7.07 -7.33 -6.88
N LYS A 39 -7.47 -7.09 -8.13
CA LYS A 39 -7.96 -8.16 -9.01
C LYS A 39 -6.93 -9.28 -9.20
N GLN A 40 -5.66 -8.94 -9.44
CA GLN A 40 -4.61 -9.93 -9.67
C GLN A 40 -4.36 -10.79 -8.43
N GLY A 41 -4.33 -10.18 -7.24
CA GLY A 41 -4.19 -10.94 -6.00
C GLY A 41 -5.40 -11.85 -5.75
N LYS A 42 -6.61 -11.41 -6.12
CA LYS A 42 -7.81 -12.28 -6.06
C LYS A 42 -7.72 -13.44 -7.04
N ASP A 43 -7.16 -13.21 -8.22
CA ASP A 43 -6.90 -14.26 -9.21
C ASP A 43 -5.85 -15.26 -8.67
N SER A 44 -4.72 -14.78 -8.14
CA SER A 44 -3.70 -15.63 -7.47
C SER A 44 -4.24 -16.37 -6.25
N TYR A 45 -5.16 -15.77 -5.49
CA TYR A 45 -5.78 -16.45 -4.36
C TYR A 45 -6.65 -17.62 -4.83
N ARG A 46 -7.33 -17.52 -5.98
CA ARG A 46 -8.04 -18.66 -6.58
C ARG A 46 -7.09 -19.78 -6.99
N GLU A 47 -5.92 -19.45 -7.51
CA GLU A 47 -4.89 -20.44 -7.84
C GLU A 47 -4.40 -21.15 -6.56
N PHE A 48 -4.16 -20.40 -5.48
CA PHE A 48 -3.86 -20.96 -4.17
C PHE A 48 -4.97 -21.92 -3.68
N LEU A 49 -6.25 -21.52 -3.77
CA LEU A 49 -7.37 -22.38 -3.36
C LEU A 49 -7.45 -23.67 -4.17
N ALA A 50 -7.00 -23.67 -5.42
CA ALA A 50 -6.97 -24.84 -6.30
C ALA A 50 -5.70 -25.70 -6.18
N ALA A 51 -4.64 -25.20 -5.54
CA ALA A 51 -3.35 -25.89 -5.45
C ALA A 51 -3.39 -27.13 -4.54
N GLU A 52 -2.45 -28.05 -4.70
CA GLU A 52 -2.32 -29.19 -3.78
C GLU A 52 -2.00 -28.74 -2.34
N LYS A 53 -2.23 -29.65 -1.38
CA LYS A 53 -1.89 -29.42 0.04
C LYS A 53 -0.39 -29.18 0.22
N HIS A 54 -0.04 -28.71 1.42
CA HIS A 54 1.23 -28.05 1.71
C HIS A 54 1.32 -26.75 0.94
N ARG A 55 0.33 -25.89 1.21
CA ARG A 55 0.17 -24.58 0.61
C ARG A 55 -0.03 -23.50 1.65
N ALA A 56 0.44 -22.31 1.34
CA ALA A 56 0.24 -21.13 2.16
C ALA A 56 0.09 -19.89 1.29
N PHE A 57 -0.64 -18.91 1.83
CA PHE A 57 -0.83 -17.59 1.23
C PHE A 57 -0.48 -16.53 2.25
N ALA A 58 0.43 -15.63 1.88
CA ALA A 58 0.89 -14.50 2.66
C ALA A 58 0.40 -13.19 2.04
N ILE A 59 0.15 -12.20 2.89
CA ILE A 59 -0.23 -10.85 2.49
C ILE A 59 0.58 -9.82 3.26
N ALA A 60 0.68 -8.61 2.72
CA ALA A 60 1.25 -7.47 3.40
C ALA A 60 0.41 -6.21 3.20
N PRO A 61 0.55 -5.24 4.12
CA PRO A 61 0.06 -3.89 3.91
C PRO A 61 0.44 -3.33 2.53
N GLY A 62 -0.52 -2.71 1.85
CA GLY A 62 -0.37 -2.23 0.48
C GLY A 62 -0.91 -3.20 -0.57
N GLY A 63 -1.38 -4.38 -0.15
CA GLY A 63 -1.98 -5.35 -1.05
C GLY A 63 -0.97 -6.19 -1.81
N THR A 64 0.28 -6.29 -1.33
CA THR A 64 1.25 -7.30 -1.78
C THR A 64 0.85 -8.67 -1.25
N TRP A 65 1.06 -9.72 -2.04
CA TRP A 65 0.83 -11.11 -1.64
C TRP A 65 1.96 -12.01 -2.14
N GLY A 66 2.03 -13.22 -1.59
CA GLY A 66 2.89 -14.30 -2.05
C GLY A 66 2.28 -15.63 -1.65
N TRP A 67 2.47 -16.67 -2.46
CA TRP A 67 1.91 -17.97 -2.15
C TRP A 67 2.76 -19.10 -2.71
N LYS A 68 2.64 -20.26 -2.08
CA LYS A 68 3.28 -21.50 -2.51
C LYS A 68 2.36 -22.68 -2.25
N GLY A 69 2.49 -23.75 -3.03
CA GLY A 69 1.74 -24.99 -2.89
C GLY A 69 2.56 -26.18 -3.37
N ALA A 70 2.08 -27.39 -3.07
CA ALA A 70 2.79 -28.64 -3.36
C ALA A 70 4.20 -28.72 -2.75
N GLU A 71 4.41 -28.08 -1.60
CA GLU A 71 5.69 -28.13 -0.89
C GLU A 71 5.85 -29.42 -0.07
N SER A 72 7.06 -29.63 0.43
CA SER A 72 7.39 -30.78 1.29
C SER A 72 6.57 -30.82 2.59
N SER A 73 6.20 -29.66 3.14
CA SER A 73 5.33 -29.53 4.31
C SER A 73 4.58 -28.18 4.31
N THR A 74 3.63 -28.03 5.22
CA THR A 74 2.87 -26.77 5.36
C THR A 74 3.75 -25.63 5.89
N GLU A 75 4.71 -25.96 6.75
CA GLU A 75 5.70 -25.05 7.30
C GLU A 75 6.62 -24.53 6.19
N SER A 76 7.11 -25.43 5.33
CA SER A 76 7.90 -25.06 4.15
C SER A 76 7.10 -24.16 3.20
N ALA A 77 5.83 -24.47 2.95
CA ALA A 77 4.96 -23.60 2.15
C ALA A 77 4.76 -22.21 2.77
N ALA A 78 4.62 -22.13 4.10
CA ALA A 78 4.46 -20.88 4.82
C ALA A 78 5.72 -20.00 4.72
N GLU A 79 6.91 -20.58 4.88
CA GLU A 79 8.18 -19.87 4.71
C GLU A 79 8.33 -19.32 3.29
N GLU A 80 8.11 -20.17 2.28
CA GLU A 80 8.21 -19.78 0.86
C GLU A 80 7.18 -18.73 0.47
N ALA A 81 5.93 -18.83 0.95
CA ALA A 81 4.90 -17.82 0.71
C ALA A 81 5.27 -16.45 1.31
N LEU A 82 5.84 -16.45 2.53
CA LEU A 82 6.33 -15.22 3.17
C LEU A 82 7.51 -14.63 2.42
N LEU A 83 8.47 -15.45 1.98
CA LEU A 83 9.61 -15.01 1.17
C LEU A 83 9.14 -14.41 -0.16
N ALA A 84 8.24 -15.10 -0.87
CA ALA A 84 7.66 -14.62 -2.12
C ALA A 84 6.95 -13.27 -1.94
N CYS A 85 6.20 -13.11 -0.85
CA CYS A 85 5.57 -11.83 -0.52
C CYS A 85 6.60 -10.73 -0.22
N GLN A 86 7.63 -11.05 0.57
CA GLN A 86 8.60 -10.08 1.08
C GLN A 86 9.56 -9.54 0.00
N ILE A 87 9.70 -10.24 -1.13
CA ILE A 87 10.47 -9.77 -2.30
C ILE A 87 9.88 -8.46 -2.86
N GLU A 88 8.56 -8.32 -2.82
CA GLU A 88 7.83 -7.24 -3.50
C GLU A 88 7.48 -6.06 -2.57
N THR A 89 7.86 -6.13 -1.27
CA THR A 89 7.48 -5.12 -0.29
C THR A 89 8.45 -5.03 0.88
N GLU A 90 8.64 -3.83 1.40
CA GLU A 90 9.35 -3.60 2.66
C GLU A 90 8.43 -3.75 3.89
N GLN A 91 7.12 -3.94 3.65
CA GLN A 91 6.17 -4.21 4.73
C GLN A 91 6.31 -5.64 5.23
N LYS A 92 6.08 -5.84 6.52
CA LYS A 92 6.10 -7.18 7.09
C LYS A 92 4.98 -8.01 6.48
N CYS A 93 5.34 -9.06 5.73
CA CYS A 93 4.39 -10.06 5.28
C CYS A 93 3.92 -10.93 6.46
N VAL A 94 2.65 -11.31 6.44
CA VAL A 94 2.04 -12.23 7.41
C VAL A 94 1.23 -13.29 6.67
N LEU A 95 1.09 -14.46 7.28
CA LEU A 95 0.25 -15.51 6.75
C LEU A 95 -1.22 -15.12 6.85
N TYR A 96 -1.94 -15.29 5.75
CA TYR A 96 -3.39 -15.21 5.72
C TYR A 96 -4.02 -16.60 5.89
N ALA A 97 -3.54 -17.58 5.11
CA ALA A 97 -4.10 -18.93 5.10
C ALA A 97 -3.03 -20.01 4.89
N THR A 98 -3.29 -21.19 5.43
CA THR A 98 -2.52 -22.42 5.18
C THR A 98 -3.47 -23.60 4.91
N ASN A 99 -3.18 -24.38 3.88
CA ASN A 99 -4.03 -25.48 3.40
C ASN A 99 -5.51 -25.11 3.29
N ASP A 100 -6.31 -25.56 4.27
CA ASP A 100 -7.77 -25.46 4.32
C ASP A 100 -8.24 -24.49 5.42
N ALA A 101 -7.34 -23.64 5.93
CA ALA A 101 -7.55 -22.81 7.09
C ALA A 101 -7.10 -21.36 6.92
N VAL A 102 -7.92 -20.41 7.35
CA VAL A 102 -7.50 -19.04 7.60
C VAL A 102 -6.74 -19.00 8.93
N VAL A 103 -5.49 -18.51 8.91
CA VAL A 103 -4.62 -18.37 10.08
C VAL A 103 -4.35 -16.89 10.42
N PHE A 104 -5.02 -15.99 9.72
CA PHE A 104 -4.85 -14.54 9.79
C PHE A 104 -5.27 -13.95 11.14
N ASP A 105 -4.36 -13.25 11.81
CA ASP A 105 -4.67 -12.44 13.00
C ASP A 105 -5.11 -11.02 12.60
N SER A 106 -6.42 -10.82 12.46
CA SER A 106 -7.01 -9.53 12.12
C SER A 106 -6.77 -8.44 13.17
N LYS A 107 -6.59 -8.80 14.45
CA LYS A 107 -6.29 -7.83 15.52
C LYS A 107 -4.86 -7.34 15.42
N ALA A 108 -3.91 -8.25 15.20
CA ALA A 108 -2.52 -7.88 14.95
C ALA A 108 -2.37 -7.11 13.63
N TRP A 109 -3.17 -7.41 12.61
CA TRP A 109 -3.17 -6.69 11.34
C TRP A 109 -3.52 -5.21 11.49
N ALA A 110 -4.48 -4.84 12.34
CA ALA A 110 -4.77 -3.42 12.57
C ALA A 110 -3.55 -2.64 13.13
N SER A 111 -2.59 -3.35 13.73
CA SER A 111 -1.31 -2.85 14.21
C SER A 111 -0.17 -3.01 13.21
N SER A 112 -0.32 -3.83 12.16
CA SER A 112 0.70 -4.02 11.13
C SER A 112 0.91 -2.77 10.27
N TRP A 113 0.04 -1.76 10.40
CA TRP A 113 0.10 -0.42 9.77
C TRP A 113 0.58 0.70 10.74
N GLN A 114 0.81 0.39 12.02
CA GLN A 114 1.33 1.34 13.03
C GLN A 114 2.82 1.67 12.83
N PRO A 115 3.33 2.83 13.29
CA PRO A 115 2.60 3.82 14.06
C PRO A 115 1.86 4.81 13.16
N TYR A 116 0.54 4.93 13.36
CA TYR A 116 -0.12 6.21 13.11
C TYR A 116 0.30 7.11 14.26
N ALA A 117 1.44 7.76 14.09
CA ALA A 117 2.01 8.60 15.12
C ALA A 117 1.03 9.73 15.44
N ASN A 118 0.66 9.89 16.72
CA ASN A 118 0.04 11.14 17.15
C ASN A 118 1.05 12.29 17.04
N HIS A 119 0.57 13.52 17.16
CA HIS A 119 1.41 14.72 17.02
C HIS A 119 2.70 14.69 17.87
N THR A 120 2.63 14.20 19.11
CA THR A 120 3.79 14.12 20.00
C THR A 120 4.81 13.12 19.49
N THR A 121 4.38 11.89 19.17
CA THR A 121 5.27 10.86 18.63
C THR A 121 5.87 11.25 17.28
N ALA A 122 5.07 11.88 16.40
CA ALA A 122 5.55 12.32 15.09
C ALA A 122 6.59 13.45 15.19
N LYS A 123 6.52 14.28 16.24
CA LYS A 123 7.51 15.33 16.48
C LYS A 123 8.87 14.75 16.89
N LEU A 124 8.87 13.65 17.64
CA LEU A 124 10.06 12.96 18.15
C LEU A 124 10.65 11.94 17.18
N ALA A 125 9.90 11.56 16.14
CA ALA A 125 10.38 10.63 15.13
C ALA A 125 11.69 11.14 14.49
N PRO A 126 12.69 10.25 14.28
CA PRO A 126 13.92 10.61 13.60
C PRO A 126 13.60 11.03 12.15
N ILE A 127 14.50 11.82 11.55
CA ILE A 127 14.38 12.19 10.14
C ILE A 127 15.01 11.07 9.30
N GLY A 128 14.26 10.57 8.33
CA GLY A 128 14.73 9.48 7.48
C GLY A 128 13.67 9.04 6.47
N ILE A 129 13.90 7.88 5.87
CA ILE A 129 13.02 7.26 4.89
C ILE A 129 12.42 5.94 5.38
N ALA A 130 12.85 5.46 6.54
CA ALA A 130 12.32 4.22 7.08
C ALA A 130 10.89 4.45 7.56
N ARG A 131 10.12 3.38 7.59
CA ARG A 131 8.78 3.40 8.15
C ARG A 131 8.82 3.91 9.61
N GLY A 132 7.93 4.85 9.93
CA GLY A 132 7.87 5.49 11.25
C GLY A 132 8.77 6.72 11.39
N ASP A 133 9.71 6.93 10.46
CA ASP A 133 10.51 8.15 10.40
C ASP A 133 9.66 9.32 9.91
N ARG A 134 10.05 10.53 10.30
CA ARG A 134 9.58 11.75 9.65
C ARG A 134 10.37 11.96 8.37
N PHE A 135 9.67 11.99 7.24
CA PHE A 135 10.32 12.18 5.95
C PHE A 135 11.06 13.53 5.88
N TYR A 136 12.13 13.59 5.09
CA TYR A 136 12.88 14.82 4.84
C TYR A 136 11.98 15.95 4.33
N ASP A 137 12.15 17.15 4.87
CA ASP A 137 11.35 18.30 4.41
C ASP A 137 11.94 18.84 3.10
N LEU A 138 11.37 18.39 1.98
CA LEU A 138 11.78 18.79 0.63
C LEU A 138 11.18 20.15 0.25
N ARG A 139 11.96 20.94 -0.48
CA ARG A 139 11.49 22.14 -1.18
C ARG A 139 11.35 21.83 -2.66
N PHE A 140 10.17 22.11 -3.21
CA PHE A 140 9.86 21.93 -4.63
C PHE A 140 8.86 23.02 -5.07
N LYS A 141 8.46 23.03 -6.35
CA LYS A 141 7.35 23.88 -6.81
C LYS A 141 6.12 23.06 -7.12
N ASP A 142 4.97 23.58 -6.72
CA ASP A 142 3.68 22.98 -7.01
C ASP A 142 3.27 23.13 -8.48
N THR A 143 2.07 22.64 -8.81
CA THR A 143 1.50 22.68 -10.16
C THR A 143 1.27 24.09 -10.70
N SER A 144 1.27 25.12 -9.83
CA SER A 144 1.19 26.54 -10.21
C SER A 144 2.57 27.19 -10.35
N GLY A 145 3.64 26.47 -10.02
CA GLY A 145 5.01 26.98 -10.01
C GLY A 145 5.39 27.70 -8.72
N LYS A 146 4.53 27.72 -7.69
CA LYS A 146 4.84 28.29 -6.38
C LYS A 146 5.81 27.38 -5.63
N SER A 147 6.89 27.93 -5.08
CA SER A 147 7.77 27.17 -4.19
C SER A 147 7.07 26.88 -2.86
N ILE A 148 7.01 25.60 -2.51
CA ILE A 148 6.42 25.09 -1.28
C ILE A 148 7.36 24.08 -0.62
N ARG A 149 7.05 23.72 0.62
CA ARG A 149 7.74 22.70 1.42
C ARG A 149 6.84 21.49 1.59
N LEU A 150 7.40 20.29 1.70
CA LEU A 150 6.63 19.08 1.98
C LEU A 150 5.84 19.20 3.29
N SER A 151 6.43 19.84 4.31
CA SER A 151 5.77 20.11 5.59
C SER A 151 4.55 21.03 5.51
N GLU A 152 4.38 21.83 4.44
CA GLU A 152 3.16 22.61 4.20
C GLU A 152 1.95 21.73 3.83
N LEU A 153 2.20 20.46 3.46
CA LEU A 153 1.13 19.49 3.15
C LEU A 153 0.65 18.70 4.38
N ARG A 154 1.20 18.97 5.58
CA ARG A 154 0.72 18.34 6.83
C ARG A 154 -0.79 18.57 7.01
N GLY A 155 -1.45 17.58 7.60
CA GLY A 155 -2.90 17.47 7.63
C GLY A 155 -3.48 16.64 6.47
N LYS A 156 -2.69 16.36 5.44
CA LYS A 156 -3.05 15.46 4.33
C LYS A 156 -2.14 14.23 4.31
N VAL A 157 -2.66 13.12 3.83
CA VAL A 157 -1.82 11.99 3.41
C VAL A 157 -1.16 12.36 2.08
N VAL A 158 0.13 12.13 1.95
CA VAL A 158 0.90 12.46 0.75
C VAL A 158 1.41 11.20 0.09
N LEU A 159 1.08 11.00 -1.19
CA LEU A 159 1.77 10.05 -2.06
C LEU A 159 2.88 10.81 -2.78
N LEU A 160 4.13 10.61 -2.33
CA LEU A 160 5.32 11.27 -2.85
C LEU A 160 6.05 10.32 -3.79
N HIS A 161 6.18 10.69 -5.06
CA HIS A 161 6.65 9.82 -6.11
C HIS A 161 7.85 10.44 -6.84
N PHE A 162 8.96 9.72 -6.89
CA PHE A 162 10.20 10.12 -7.57
C PHE A 162 10.35 9.35 -8.87
N TRP A 163 10.51 10.07 -9.98
CA TRP A 163 10.50 9.48 -11.32
C TRP A 163 11.36 10.29 -12.30
N GLY A 164 11.45 9.82 -13.55
CA GLY A 164 12.03 10.61 -14.63
C GLY A 164 11.64 10.05 -16.00
N SER A 165 11.57 10.91 -17.01
CA SER A 165 11.24 10.50 -18.38
C SER A 165 12.30 9.60 -19.01
N TRP A 166 13.53 9.66 -18.53
CA TRP A 166 14.62 8.77 -18.95
C TRP A 166 14.50 7.34 -18.37
N CYS A 167 13.59 7.11 -17.42
CA CYS A 167 13.41 5.84 -16.72
C CYS A 167 12.26 5.02 -17.38
N PRO A 168 12.54 3.92 -18.10
CA PRO A 168 11.50 3.14 -18.77
C PRO A 168 10.46 2.52 -17.82
N PRO A 169 10.83 1.95 -16.65
CA PRO A 169 9.84 1.50 -15.66
C PRO A 169 8.90 2.63 -15.21
N CYS A 170 9.44 3.81 -14.92
CA CYS A 170 8.66 4.98 -14.56
C CYS A 170 7.64 5.34 -15.63
N GLN A 171 8.05 5.35 -16.91
CA GLN A 171 7.13 5.64 -18.01
C GLN A 171 5.96 4.64 -18.12
N ARG A 172 6.21 3.35 -17.84
CA ARG A 172 5.16 2.32 -17.88
C ARG A 172 4.13 2.48 -16.77
N GLU A 173 4.50 3.10 -15.65
CA GLU A 173 3.64 3.29 -14.48
C GLU A 173 2.74 4.54 -14.58
N LEU A 174 3.12 5.54 -15.38
CA LEU A 174 2.38 6.81 -15.47
C LEU A 174 0.86 6.66 -15.76
N PRO A 175 0.40 5.75 -16.63
CA PRO A 175 -1.03 5.55 -16.83
C PRO A 175 -1.77 5.11 -15.55
N GLU A 176 -1.14 4.31 -14.69
CA GLU A 176 -1.73 3.87 -13.42
C GLU A 176 -1.78 5.01 -12.40
N LEU A 177 -0.73 5.84 -12.34
CA LEU A 177 -0.74 7.07 -11.54
C LEU A 177 -1.85 8.02 -11.99
N LEU A 178 -2.14 8.07 -13.30
CA LEU A 178 -3.23 8.90 -13.82
C LEU A 178 -4.61 8.38 -13.35
N LYS A 179 -4.84 7.06 -13.39
CA LYS A 179 -6.07 6.46 -12.85
C LYS A 179 -6.24 6.76 -11.37
N LEU A 180 -5.15 6.69 -10.60
CA LEU A 180 -5.17 7.06 -9.19
C LEU A 180 -5.51 8.54 -8.99
N GLN A 181 -4.86 9.45 -9.73
CA GLN A 181 -5.15 10.88 -9.68
C GLN A 181 -6.63 11.18 -9.96
N GLN A 182 -7.20 10.52 -10.97
CA GLN A 182 -8.62 10.66 -11.32
C GLN A 182 -9.53 10.15 -10.20
N SER A 183 -9.20 8.99 -9.62
CA SER A 183 -9.94 8.41 -8.49
C SER A 183 -9.87 9.26 -7.22
N LEU A 184 -8.77 9.99 -7.04
CA LEU A 184 -8.55 10.91 -5.91
C LEU A 184 -9.05 12.33 -6.16
N SER A 185 -9.56 12.66 -7.35
CA SER A 185 -9.96 14.02 -7.73
C SER A 185 -10.98 14.69 -6.79
N LYS A 186 -11.78 13.89 -6.08
CA LYS A 186 -12.77 14.36 -5.08
C LYS A 186 -12.25 14.36 -3.65
N SER A 187 -11.05 13.83 -3.40
CA SER A 187 -10.45 13.77 -2.07
C SER A 187 -9.66 15.03 -1.78
N SER A 188 -10.01 15.74 -0.70
CA SER A 188 -9.20 16.84 -0.17
C SER A 188 -8.07 16.36 0.74
N ASP A 189 -8.12 15.11 1.20
CA ASP A 189 -7.30 14.61 2.30
C ASP A 189 -6.06 13.84 1.82
N ILE A 190 -5.97 13.57 0.51
CA ILE A 190 -4.85 12.88 -0.12
C ILE A 190 -4.25 13.80 -1.17
N LYS A 191 -2.93 14.00 -1.15
CA LYS A 191 -2.19 14.78 -2.14
C LYS A 191 -1.18 13.89 -2.85
N MET A 192 -1.19 13.88 -4.17
CA MET A 192 -0.13 13.28 -4.98
C MET A 192 0.92 14.34 -5.30
N VAL A 193 2.19 14.01 -5.11
CA VAL A 193 3.36 14.85 -5.40
C VAL A 193 4.32 14.03 -6.27
N LEU A 194 4.36 14.34 -7.57
CA LEU A 194 5.20 13.66 -8.55
C LEU A 194 6.39 14.55 -8.91
N LEU A 195 7.58 14.19 -8.42
CA LEU A 195 8.83 14.94 -8.60
C LEU A 195 9.72 14.24 -9.62
N GLN A 196 10.04 14.94 -10.71
CA GLN A 196 11.06 14.45 -11.63
C GLN A 196 12.46 14.57 -11.00
N VAL A 197 13.36 13.66 -11.33
CA VAL A 197 14.76 13.71 -10.94
C VAL A 197 15.66 13.49 -12.16
N ARG A 198 16.90 14.00 -12.09
CA ARG A 198 17.91 13.92 -13.15
C ARG A 198 17.42 14.37 -14.53
N GLU A 199 16.54 15.36 -14.55
CA GLU A 199 16.09 16.09 -15.74
C GLU A 199 15.46 17.42 -15.32
N ASP A 200 15.39 18.38 -16.23
CA ASP A 200 14.63 19.61 -16.00
C ASP A 200 13.11 19.37 -16.11
N PHE A 201 12.32 20.26 -15.50
CA PHE A 201 10.86 20.17 -15.50
C PHE A 201 10.21 20.29 -16.88
N ALA A 202 10.81 21.04 -17.81
CA ALA A 202 10.25 21.17 -19.15
C ALA A 202 10.37 19.85 -19.94
N THR A 203 11.48 19.12 -19.76
CA THR A 203 11.71 17.79 -20.33
C THR A 203 10.67 16.79 -19.82
N SER A 204 10.43 16.72 -18.50
CA SER A 204 9.43 15.81 -17.92
C SER A 204 8.00 16.12 -18.40
N ARG A 205 7.61 17.41 -18.47
CA ARG A 205 6.31 17.82 -19.03
C ARG A 205 6.15 17.43 -20.50
N LYS A 206 7.20 17.57 -21.31
CA LYS A 206 7.17 17.17 -22.72
C LYS A 206 6.96 15.67 -22.88
N ALA A 207 7.54 14.85 -22.00
CA ALA A 207 7.34 13.40 -22.02
C ALA A 207 5.89 13.01 -21.72
N ILE A 208 5.30 13.57 -20.66
CA ILE A 208 3.89 13.37 -20.31
C ILE A 208 2.95 13.81 -21.44
N ALA A 209 3.21 14.97 -22.05
CA ALA A 209 2.42 15.48 -23.17
C ALA A 209 2.47 14.57 -24.40
N ARG A 210 3.63 13.97 -24.71
CA ARG A 210 3.76 13.00 -25.82
C ARG A 210 2.93 11.73 -25.60
N GLN A 211 2.78 11.31 -24.34
CA GLN A 211 1.91 10.20 -23.97
C GLN A 211 0.44 10.59 -23.84
N ARG A 212 0.09 11.88 -24.05
CA ARG A 212 -1.26 12.43 -23.90
C ARG A 212 -1.85 12.23 -22.50
N LEU A 213 -0.99 12.21 -21.48
CA LEU A 213 -1.40 12.10 -20.08
C LEU A 213 -1.58 13.50 -19.48
N ASN A 214 -2.58 13.69 -18.61
CA ASN A 214 -2.82 14.94 -17.88
C ASN A 214 -2.48 14.80 -16.39
N LEU A 215 -1.29 14.28 -16.11
CA LEU A 215 -0.75 14.16 -14.75
C LEU A 215 -0.31 15.51 -14.20
N GLN A 216 -0.65 15.77 -12.94
CA GLN A 216 -0.21 16.94 -12.19
C GLN A 216 1.22 16.72 -11.68
N LEU A 217 2.19 17.24 -12.43
CA LEU A 217 3.60 17.20 -12.07
C LEU A 217 4.02 18.35 -11.16
N HIS A 218 5.06 18.12 -10.37
CA HIS A 218 5.66 19.09 -9.45
C HIS A 218 7.13 19.25 -9.81
N ASP A 219 7.65 20.48 -9.79
CA ASP A 219 9.04 20.75 -10.17
C ASP A 219 9.95 20.55 -8.95
N SER A 220 10.75 19.48 -8.95
CA SER A 220 11.76 19.20 -7.94
C SER A 220 12.86 20.27 -7.83
N GLY A 221 13.01 21.11 -8.86
CA GLY A 221 14.09 22.07 -8.99
C GLY A 221 15.34 21.54 -9.69
N THR A 222 15.38 20.23 -10.00
CA THR A 222 16.49 19.58 -10.72
C THR A 222 16.71 20.23 -12.09
N LYS A 223 17.99 20.42 -12.46
CA LYS A 223 18.36 21.20 -13.67
C LYS A 223 18.68 20.36 -14.90
N ASP A 224 19.27 19.19 -14.73
CA ASP A 224 19.71 18.34 -15.83
C ASP A 224 19.98 16.91 -15.33
N SER A 225 20.57 16.07 -16.18
CA SER A 225 20.91 14.68 -15.87
C SER A 225 22.08 14.49 -14.90
N LYS A 226 22.86 15.54 -14.64
CA LYS A 226 24.00 15.52 -13.71
C LYS A 226 23.61 16.00 -12.31
N ASP A 227 22.53 16.77 -12.20
CA ASP A 227 21.95 17.16 -10.93
C ASP A 227 21.20 15.98 -10.28
N ASP A 228 21.94 15.29 -9.40
CA ASP A 228 21.50 14.14 -8.63
C ASP A 228 21.09 14.52 -7.20
N THR A 229 20.71 15.78 -6.98
CA THR A 229 20.32 16.29 -5.66
C THR A 229 18.93 16.90 -5.65
N LEU A 230 18.30 16.80 -4.49
CA LEU A 230 17.09 17.52 -4.11
C LEU A 230 17.44 18.54 -3.04
N THR A 231 16.63 19.60 -2.93
CA THR A 231 16.88 20.68 -1.97
C THR A 231 15.97 20.54 -0.77
N LEU A 232 16.55 20.49 0.43
CA LEU A 232 15.81 20.53 1.68
C LEU A 232 15.39 21.97 2.02
N THR A 233 14.50 22.13 2.99
CA THR A 233 14.00 23.46 3.37
C THR A 233 15.06 24.40 3.93
N ASP A 234 16.10 23.85 4.57
CA ASP A 234 17.25 24.60 5.09
C ASP A 234 18.30 24.92 4.02
N GLY A 235 18.08 24.49 2.77
CA GLY A 235 19.01 24.67 1.65
C GLY A 235 19.99 23.52 1.45
N THR A 236 20.03 22.55 2.38
CA THR A 236 20.89 21.36 2.26
C THR A 236 20.55 20.58 0.99
N LYS A 237 21.60 20.06 0.33
CA LYS A 237 21.46 19.20 -0.85
C LYS A 237 21.45 17.74 -0.41
N LEU A 238 20.34 17.06 -0.67
CA LEU A 238 20.15 15.64 -0.40
C LEU A 238 20.31 14.88 -1.71
N LYS A 239 21.23 13.91 -1.76
CA LYS A 239 21.37 13.03 -2.94
C LYS A 239 20.08 12.26 -3.18
N ASP A 240 19.62 12.21 -4.43
CA ASP A 240 18.39 11.55 -4.82
C ASP A 240 18.40 10.06 -4.43
N ARG A 241 19.53 9.36 -4.61
CA ARG A 241 19.72 7.96 -4.24
C ARG A 241 19.66 7.68 -2.74
N ASN A 242 19.79 8.70 -1.88
CA ASN A 242 19.60 8.51 -0.43
C ASN A 242 18.13 8.36 -0.06
N ILE A 243 17.20 8.80 -0.92
CA ILE A 243 15.75 8.68 -0.71
C ILE A 243 15.03 7.91 -1.82
N ALA A 244 15.70 7.61 -2.92
CA ALA A 244 15.17 6.83 -4.03
C ALA A 244 16.31 6.00 -4.61
N ALA A 245 16.66 4.91 -3.92
CA ALA A 245 17.78 4.05 -4.30
C ALA A 245 17.57 3.45 -5.70
N VAL A 246 16.32 3.19 -6.08
CA VAL A 246 15.88 2.81 -7.43
C VAL A 246 14.84 3.81 -7.94
N PHE A 247 14.51 3.75 -9.23
CA PHE A 247 13.42 4.54 -9.79
C PHE A 247 12.47 3.65 -10.58
N PRO A 248 11.15 3.87 -10.47
CA PRO A 248 10.52 4.84 -9.58
C PRO A 248 10.58 4.41 -8.11
N THR A 249 10.47 5.38 -7.20
CA THR A 249 10.26 5.12 -5.77
C THR A 249 9.10 5.97 -5.29
N THR A 250 8.19 5.38 -4.52
CA THR A 250 7.01 6.05 -3.98
C THR A 250 6.97 5.91 -2.47
N TYR A 251 6.59 6.98 -1.78
CA TYR A 251 6.28 6.99 -0.36
C TYR A 251 4.82 7.35 -0.13
N VAL A 252 4.19 6.70 0.85
CA VAL A 252 2.95 7.19 1.46
C VAL A 252 3.33 7.76 2.82
N ILE A 253 3.07 9.04 2.97
CA ILE A 253 3.39 9.85 4.15
C ILE A 253 2.08 10.27 4.81
N ASP A 254 2.00 10.14 6.13
CA ASP A 254 0.80 10.44 6.89
C ASP A 254 0.59 11.95 7.13
N LYS A 255 -0.48 12.32 7.84
CA LYS A 255 -0.84 13.73 8.10
C LYS A 255 0.19 14.49 8.94
N HIS A 256 1.09 13.81 9.62
CA HIS A 256 2.15 14.42 10.43
C HIS A 256 3.52 14.42 9.74
N GLY A 257 3.62 13.83 8.55
CA GLY A 257 4.88 13.70 7.82
C GLY A 257 5.61 12.39 8.09
N ILE A 258 4.95 11.39 8.66
CA ILE A 258 5.54 10.08 8.98
C ILE A 258 5.41 9.13 7.79
N VAL A 259 6.50 8.43 7.47
CA VAL A 259 6.51 7.40 6.42
C VAL A 259 5.69 6.21 6.90
N LEU A 260 4.58 5.94 6.21
CA LEU A 260 3.76 4.74 6.44
C LEU A 260 4.23 3.58 5.57
N PHE A 261 4.62 3.90 4.34
CA PHE A 261 4.91 2.93 3.31
C PHE A 261 5.86 3.52 2.26
N SER A 262 6.68 2.63 1.70
CA SER A 262 7.58 2.86 0.57
C SER A 262 7.38 1.73 -0.45
N HIS A 263 7.48 2.07 -1.74
CA HIS A 263 7.51 1.12 -2.84
C HIS A 263 8.66 1.45 -3.78
N ASN A 264 9.42 0.43 -4.15
CA ASN A 264 10.56 0.51 -5.05
C ASN A 264 10.22 -0.20 -6.34
N GLY A 265 10.32 0.49 -7.48
CA GLY A 265 9.91 -0.03 -8.78
C GLY A 265 8.50 0.42 -9.19
N PRO A 266 8.06 0.03 -10.40
CA PRO A 266 6.77 0.45 -10.95
C PRO A 266 5.62 -0.33 -10.33
N VAL A 267 4.55 0.36 -9.94
CA VAL A 267 3.28 -0.26 -9.54
C VAL A 267 2.37 -0.42 -10.75
N HIS A 268 1.84 -1.64 -10.94
CA HIS A 268 0.95 -1.97 -12.06
C HIS A 268 -0.54 -1.71 -11.78
N ASP A 269 -0.92 -1.50 -10.53
CA ASP A 269 -2.28 -1.14 -10.13
C ASP A 269 -2.29 -0.27 -8.87
N TRP A 270 -2.20 1.04 -9.06
CA TRP A 270 -2.26 2.00 -7.96
C TRP A 270 -3.63 2.05 -7.26
N LEU A 271 -4.71 1.57 -7.91
CA LEU A 271 -6.03 1.56 -7.27
C LEU A 271 -6.11 0.51 -6.16
N GLY A 272 -5.29 -0.54 -6.22
CA GLY A 272 -5.09 -1.50 -5.14
C GLY A 272 -4.66 -0.86 -3.81
N TYR A 273 -3.99 0.30 -3.86
CA TYR A 273 -3.54 1.04 -2.67
C TYR A 273 -4.60 1.99 -2.09
N LEU A 274 -5.75 2.17 -2.74
CA LEU A 274 -6.80 3.07 -2.25
C LEU A 274 -7.29 2.74 -0.82
N PRO A 275 -7.49 1.46 -0.44
CA PRO A 275 -7.85 1.12 0.94
C PRO A 275 -6.80 1.61 1.96
N LEU A 276 -5.51 1.43 1.68
CA LEU A 276 -4.42 1.96 2.51
C LEU A 276 -4.53 3.49 2.64
N LEU A 277 -4.65 4.19 1.52
CA LEU A 277 -4.69 5.66 1.54
C LEU A 277 -5.90 6.17 2.32
N LYS A 278 -7.05 5.50 2.20
CA LYS A 278 -8.27 5.83 2.96
C LYS A 278 -8.18 5.48 4.45
N ASP A 279 -7.55 4.37 4.80
CA ASP A 279 -7.33 4.03 6.21
C ASP A 279 -6.37 5.04 6.86
N ALA A 280 -5.30 5.40 6.15
CA ALA A 280 -4.36 6.43 6.58
C ALA A 280 -5.07 7.79 6.79
N THR A 281 -5.97 8.22 5.89
CA THR A 281 -6.71 9.47 6.12
C THR A 281 -7.69 9.37 7.29
N ALA A 282 -8.27 8.20 7.54
CA ALA A 282 -9.23 7.98 8.61
C ALA A 282 -8.57 7.91 10.00
N ARG A 283 -7.34 7.38 10.09
CA ARG A 283 -6.67 7.05 11.36
C ARG A 283 -5.47 7.93 11.69
N SER A 284 -4.73 8.44 10.70
CA SER A 284 -3.58 9.32 10.96
C SER A 284 -4.03 10.60 11.67
N GLY A 285 -3.36 10.91 12.78
CA GLY A 285 -3.61 12.07 13.63
C GLY A 285 -4.80 11.99 14.58
N LYS A 286 -5.32 10.79 14.82
CA LYS A 286 -6.27 10.50 15.91
C LYS A 286 -5.57 9.84 17.09
#